data_AF-A0A7I8V5S1-F1
#
_entry.id   AF-A0A7I8V5S1-F1
#
_cell.length_a   1.000
_cell.length_b   1.000
_cell.length_c   1.000
_cell.angle_alpha   90.00
_cell.angle_beta   90.00
_cell.angle_gamma   90.00
#
_symmetry.space_group_name_H-M   'P 1'
#
loop_
_entity.id
_entity.type
_entity.pdbx_description
1 polymer ?
#
loop_
_entity_poly.entity_id
_entity_poly.type
_entity_poly.pdbx_seq_one_letter_code
_entity_poly.pdbx_strand_id
1 'polypeptide(L)'
;MVLTNYYFFFIRFRIFTGEKQYKFEEVLPVYTSLSKDTDTGTFADFMEAFKTFDREGQGYISAAEMRHVLTYMGERLTDGEVDDILKFTETEEDLDGNIKYEEFIKRVMKTEKTI
;
A
#
# COMPACT_ATOMS: atom_id res chain seq x y z
N MET A 1 4.88 23.19 -2.55
CA MET A 1 4.49 21.84 -3.00
C MET A 1 5.67 20.88 -2.85
N VAL A 2 6.12 20.67 -1.61
CA VAL A 2 7.25 19.77 -1.30
C VAL A 2 6.88 18.90 -0.09
N LEU A 3 6.01 19.41 0.80
CA LEU A 3 5.59 18.77 2.04
C LEU A 3 4.85 17.45 1.87
N THR A 4 4.05 17.25 0.82
CA THR A 4 3.33 15.99 0.59
C THR A 4 4.25 14.82 0.23
N ASN A 5 5.35 15.10 -0.49
CA ASN A 5 6.41 14.10 -0.72
C ASN A 5 7.14 13.75 0.59
N TYR A 6 7.27 14.69 1.52
CA TYR A 6 7.85 14.40 2.84
C TYR A 6 6.94 13.52 3.69
N TYR A 7 5.62 13.65 3.62
CA TYR A 7 4.70 12.79 4.37
C TYR A 7 4.71 11.35 3.87
N PHE A 8 4.74 11.14 2.55
CA PHE A 8 4.87 9.80 1.97
C PHE A 8 6.27 9.20 2.21
N PHE A 9 7.30 10.05 2.15
CA PHE A 9 8.65 9.70 2.60
C PHE A 9 8.64 9.30 4.08
N PHE A 10 7.96 10.03 4.96
CA PHE A 10 7.90 9.75 6.41
C PHE A 10 7.17 8.44 6.74
N ILE A 11 6.14 8.09 5.97
CA ILE A 11 5.39 6.83 6.15
C ILE A 11 6.22 5.64 5.62
N ARG A 12 6.91 5.80 4.47
CA ARG A 12 7.80 4.77 3.90
C ARG A 12 9.17 4.67 4.62
N PHE A 13 9.64 5.76 5.23
CA PHE A 13 10.84 5.84 6.10
C PHE A 13 10.51 5.75 7.59
N ARG A 14 9.31 5.29 7.97
CA ARG A 14 9.01 4.82 9.33
C ARG A 14 9.76 3.51 9.67
N ILE A 15 10.95 3.33 9.09
CA ILE A 15 11.96 2.31 9.39
C ILE A 15 13.20 2.97 10.03
N PHE A 16 13.40 4.29 9.92
CA PHE A 16 14.56 4.95 10.54
C PHE A 16 14.23 5.46 11.95
N THR A 17 13.84 4.54 12.83
CA THR A 17 13.92 4.77 14.27
C THR A 17 15.39 4.91 14.66
N GLY A 18 15.87 6.14 14.86
CA GLY A 18 16.97 6.51 15.76
C GLY A 18 18.42 6.11 15.43
N GLU A 19 18.69 5.24 14.45
CA GLU A 19 20.04 4.63 14.38
C GLU A 19 21.10 5.43 13.61
N LYS A 20 20.77 6.20 12.56
CA LYS A 20 21.77 7.00 11.80
C LYS A 20 21.17 8.24 11.14
N GLN A 21 21.89 9.36 11.23
CA GLN A 21 21.64 10.58 10.46
C GLN A 21 22.49 10.55 9.19
N TYR A 22 21.89 10.83 8.03
CA TYR A 22 22.57 10.92 6.74
C TYR A 22 22.53 12.36 6.23
N LYS A 23 23.59 12.78 5.53
CA LYS A 23 23.59 14.06 4.82
C LYS A 23 22.71 13.96 3.58
N PHE A 24 22.16 15.08 3.15
CA PHE A 24 21.26 15.14 1.99
C PHE A 24 21.92 14.56 0.73
N GLU A 25 23.21 14.83 0.53
CA GLU A 25 24.00 14.36 -0.61
C GLU A 25 24.17 12.83 -0.62
N GLU A 26 24.12 12.20 0.55
CA GLU A 26 24.24 10.73 0.69
C GLU A 26 22.93 10.01 0.38
N VAL A 27 21.79 10.70 0.52
CA VAL A 27 20.45 10.14 0.24
C VAL A 27 20.08 10.25 -1.24
N LEU A 28 20.65 11.21 -1.98
CA LEU A 28 20.33 11.42 -3.41
C LEU A 28 20.58 10.20 -4.31
N PRO A 29 21.72 9.48 -4.22
CA PRO A 29 21.95 8.29 -5.05
C PRO A 29 21.00 7.13 -4.70
N VAL A 30 20.66 6.99 -3.41
CA VAL A 30 19.71 5.98 -2.93
C VAL A 30 18.31 6.29 -3.46
N TYR A 31 17.85 7.53 -3.33
CA TYR A 31 16.57 7.99 -3.88
C TYR A 31 16.51 7.83 -5.41
N THR A 32 17.61 8.16 -6.11
CA THR A 32 17.69 8.00 -7.58
C THR A 32 17.62 6.54 -8.00
N SER A 33 18.12 5.62 -7.17
CA SER A 33 18.05 4.18 -7.45
C SER A 33 16.65 3.63 -7.13
N LEU A 34 16.07 4.01 -5.99
CA LEU A 34 14.73 3.61 -5.58
C LEU A 34 13.63 4.14 -6.51
N SER A 35 13.78 5.36 -7.04
CA SER A 35 12.83 5.94 -8.00
C SER A 35 12.88 5.30 -9.39
N LYS A 36 13.94 4.54 -9.69
CA LYS A 36 14.09 3.78 -10.93
C LYS A 36 13.60 2.34 -10.81
N ASP A 37 13.43 1.85 -9.59
CA ASP A 37 12.78 0.56 -9.34
C ASP A 37 11.27 0.71 -9.58
N THR A 38 10.83 0.26 -10.75
CA THR A 38 9.41 0.25 -11.16
C THR A 38 8.75 -1.10 -10.92
N ASP A 39 9.39 -2.01 -10.19
CA ASP A 39 8.85 -3.33 -9.85
C ASP A 39 7.84 -3.24 -8.70
N THR A 40 6.85 -2.35 -8.85
CA THR A 40 5.83 -2.05 -7.83
C THR A 40 4.55 -2.87 -8.00
N GLY A 41 4.54 -3.84 -8.92
CA GLY A 41 3.35 -4.61 -9.29
C GLY A 41 2.35 -3.80 -10.11
N THR A 42 1.75 -4.42 -11.12
CA THR A 42 0.70 -3.83 -11.93
C THR A 42 -0.68 -4.06 -11.32
N PHE A 43 -1.67 -3.31 -11.78
CA PHE A 43 -3.06 -3.52 -11.38
C PHE A 43 -3.53 -4.97 -11.65
N ALA A 44 -3.06 -5.57 -12.74
CA ALA A 44 -3.38 -6.94 -13.09
C ALA A 44 -2.80 -7.93 -12.07
N ASP A 45 -1.55 -7.72 -11.65
CA ASP A 45 -0.88 -8.58 -10.67
C ASP A 45 -1.63 -8.58 -9.32
N PHE A 46 -2.04 -7.40 -8.85
CA PHE A 46 -2.85 -7.29 -7.63
C PHE A 46 -4.24 -7.92 -7.80
N MET A 47 -4.87 -7.71 -8.95
CA MET A 47 -6.18 -8.28 -9.24
C MET A 47 -6.14 -9.82 -9.25
N GLU A 48 -5.09 -10.41 -9.81
CA GLU A 48 -4.88 -11.86 -9.80
C GLU A 48 -4.61 -12.39 -8.40
N ALA A 49 -3.81 -11.69 -7.60
CA ALA A 49 -3.54 -12.07 -6.21
C ALA A 49 -4.84 -12.12 -5.39
N PHE A 50 -5.67 -11.07 -5.44
CA PHE A 50 -6.92 -11.02 -4.67
C PHE A 50 -7.98 -12.02 -5.15
N LYS A 51 -8.01 -12.35 -6.45
CA LYS A 51 -8.88 -13.41 -6.98
C LYS A 51 -8.62 -14.79 -6.37
N THR A 52 -7.42 -15.05 -5.85
CA THR A 52 -7.14 -16.33 -5.17
C THR A 52 -7.89 -16.48 -3.83
N PHE A 53 -8.34 -15.36 -3.25
CA PHE A 53 -9.14 -15.31 -2.03
C PHE A 53 -10.64 -15.22 -2.32
N ASP A 54 -11.02 -14.69 -3.48
CA ASP A 54 -12.39 -14.66 -3.97
C ASP A 54 -12.82 -16.02 -4.57
N ARG A 55 -13.32 -16.91 -3.71
CA ARG A 55 -13.71 -18.28 -4.12
C ARG A 55 -14.90 -18.35 -5.06
N GLU A 56 -15.89 -17.45 -4.92
CA GLU A 56 -17.09 -17.47 -5.75
C GLU A 56 -17.01 -16.52 -6.96
N GLY A 57 -15.92 -15.74 -7.07
CA GLY A 57 -15.65 -14.85 -8.19
C GLY A 57 -16.56 -13.62 -8.23
N GLN A 58 -17.12 -13.21 -7.10
CA GLN A 58 -18.06 -12.09 -7.00
C GLN A 58 -17.39 -10.70 -7.08
N GLY A 59 -16.06 -10.62 -6.94
CA GLY A 59 -15.31 -9.37 -6.86
C GLY A 59 -15.23 -8.77 -5.45
N TYR A 60 -15.45 -9.59 -4.42
CA TYR A 60 -15.44 -9.19 -3.01
C TYR A 60 -14.62 -10.17 -2.18
N ILE A 61 -14.04 -9.70 -1.09
CA ILE A 61 -13.42 -10.54 -0.05
C ILE A 61 -13.81 -9.98 1.32
N SER A 62 -13.80 -10.80 2.37
CA SER A 62 -14.03 -10.25 3.71
C SER A 62 -12.91 -9.29 4.14
N ALA A 63 -13.23 -8.33 5.00
CA ALA A 63 -12.22 -7.45 5.57
C ALA A 63 -11.10 -8.23 6.31
N ALA A 64 -11.44 -9.38 6.89
CA ALA A 64 -10.49 -10.28 7.52
C ALA A 64 -9.53 -10.92 6.51
N GLU A 65 -10.03 -11.38 5.36
CA GLU A 65 -9.20 -11.93 4.28
C GLU A 65 -8.30 -10.84 3.68
N MET A 66 -8.83 -9.65 3.44
CA MET A 66 -8.04 -8.49 3.01
C MET A 66 -6.85 -8.24 3.94
N ARG A 67 -7.11 -8.19 5.26
CA ARG A 67 -6.07 -8.00 6.27
C ARG A 67 -5.07 -9.16 6.27
N HIS A 68 -5.54 -10.39 6.08
CA HIS A 68 -4.68 -11.55 5.96
C HIS A 68 -3.77 -11.47 4.73
N VAL A 69 -4.28 -11.05 3.57
CA VAL A 69 -3.45 -10.81 2.36
C VAL A 69 -2.35 -9.81 2.66
N LEU A 70 -2.69 -8.66 3.24
CA LEU A 70 -1.76 -7.54 3.47
C LEU A 70 -0.71 -7.82 4.58
N THR A 71 -1.03 -8.71 5.52
CA THR A 71 -0.12 -9.07 6.63
C THR A 71 0.73 -10.31 6.35
N TYR A 72 0.28 -11.21 5.46
CA TYR A 72 0.98 -12.47 5.17
C TYR A 72 1.66 -12.52 3.78
N MET A 73 1.28 -11.68 2.82
CA MET A 73 1.87 -11.67 1.47
C MET A 73 2.86 -10.51 1.29
N GLY A 74 4.09 -10.83 0.85
CA GLY A 74 5.12 -9.84 0.54
C GLY A 74 5.78 -9.21 1.77
N GLU A 75 6.01 -7.90 1.71
CA GLU A 75 6.44 -7.10 2.87
C GLU A 75 5.28 -7.01 3.87
N ARG A 76 5.44 -7.69 5.00
CA ARG A 76 4.39 -7.83 6.01
C ARG A 76 4.07 -6.48 6.63
N LEU A 77 2.86 -6.00 6.40
CA LEU A 77 2.34 -4.83 7.10
C LEU A 77 1.93 -5.24 8.52
N THR A 78 2.08 -4.31 9.46
CA THR A 78 1.50 -4.44 10.80
C THR A 78 0.00 -4.19 10.74
N ASP A 79 -0.77 -4.72 11.70
CA ASP A 79 -2.22 -4.49 11.77
C ASP A 79 -2.59 -3.00 11.76
N GLY A 80 -1.79 -2.17 12.44
CA GLY A 80 -1.97 -0.72 12.45
C GLY A 80 -1.72 -0.06 11.09
N GLU A 81 -0.76 -0.55 10.32
CA GLU A 81 -0.51 -0.05 8.95
C GLU A 81 -1.64 -0.45 8.00
N VAL A 82 -2.23 -1.64 8.20
CA VAL A 82 -3.43 -2.04 7.45
C VAL A 82 -4.61 -1.14 7.78
N ASP A 83 -4.83 -0.83 9.07
CA ASP A 83 -5.88 0.10 9.49
C ASP A 83 -5.70 1.50 8.89
N ASP A 84 -4.47 2.00 8.90
CA ASP A 84 -4.12 3.27 8.28
C ASP A 84 -4.42 3.23 6.78
N ILE A 85 -3.99 2.19 6.06
CA ILE A 85 -4.26 2.04 4.62
C ILE A 85 -5.76 2.02 4.32
N LEU A 86 -6.53 1.17 5.01
CA LEU A 86 -7.98 1.07 4.79
C LEU A 86 -8.70 2.41 5.03
N LYS A 87 -8.24 3.17 6.03
CA LYS A 87 -8.75 4.51 6.32
C LYS A 87 -8.35 5.52 5.24
N PHE A 88 -7.09 5.52 4.78
CA PHE A 88 -6.61 6.42 3.73
C PHE A 88 -7.26 6.13 2.38
N THR A 89 -7.56 4.87 2.09
CA THR A 89 -8.26 4.45 0.88
C THR A 89 -9.78 4.59 1.01
N GLU A 90 -10.32 5.12 2.10
CA GLU A 90 -11.77 5.27 2.34
C GLU A 90 -12.52 3.97 1.97
N THR A 91 -11.95 2.83 2.38
CA THR A 91 -12.48 1.54 2.01
C THR A 91 -13.62 1.20 2.94
N GLU A 92 -14.82 1.10 2.36
CA GLU A 92 -16.03 0.76 3.08
C GLU A 92 -16.31 -0.74 2.99
N GLU A 93 -16.76 -1.29 4.11
CA GLU A 93 -17.33 -2.62 4.19
C GLU A 93 -18.82 -2.55 3.83
N ASP A 94 -19.33 -3.57 3.14
CA ASP A 94 -20.77 -3.73 2.94
C ASP A 94 -21.47 -4.23 4.22
N LEU A 95 -22.77 -4.50 4.12
CA LEU A 95 -23.59 -4.96 5.26
C LEU A 95 -23.12 -6.31 5.82
N ASP A 96 -22.37 -7.08 5.05
CA ASP A 96 -21.87 -8.41 5.38
C ASP A 96 -20.37 -8.39 5.76
N GLY A 97 -19.75 -7.21 5.85
CA GLY A 97 -18.33 -7.06 6.19
C GLY A 97 -17.37 -7.35 5.03
N ASN A 98 -17.86 -7.30 3.79
CA ASN A 98 -17.05 -7.55 2.61
C ASN A 98 -16.57 -6.26 1.95
N ILE A 99 -15.41 -6.36 1.31
CA ILE A 99 -14.73 -5.27 0.63
C ILE A 99 -14.64 -5.59 -0.86
N LYS A 100 -14.99 -4.61 -1.69
CA LYS A 100 -14.76 -4.66 -3.13
C LYS A 100 -13.28 -4.37 -3.43
N TYR A 101 -12.47 -5.41 -3.54
CA TYR A 101 -11.01 -5.30 -3.63
C TYR A 101 -10.53 -4.56 -4.90
N GLU A 102 -11.29 -4.59 -5.99
CA GLU A 102 -10.96 -3.81 -7.20
C GLU A 102 -10.87 -2.30 -6.91
N GLU A 103 -11.83 -1.76 -6.16
CA GLU A 103 -11.86 -0.34 -5.82
C GLU A 103 -10.75 0.02 -4.83
N PHE A 104 -10.47 -0.87 -3.89
CA PHE A 104 -9.31 -0.72 -3.02
C PHE A 104 -8.01 -0.62 -3.82
N ILE A 105 -7.73 -1.56 -4.73
CA ILE A 105 -6.50 -1.55 -5.54
C ILE A 105 -6.40 -0.25 -6.36
N LYS A 106 -7.51 0.17 -7.00
CA LYS A 106 -7.54 1.44 -7.73
C LYS A 106 -7.16 2.62 -6.85
N ARG A 107 -7.67 2.67 -5.61
CA ARG A 107 -7.37 3.77 -4.68
C ARG A 107 -5.92 3.74 -4.21
N VAL A 108 -5.38 2.57 -3.88
CA VAL A 108 -3.96 2.39 -3.53
C VAL A 108 -3.03 2.81 -4.67
N MET A 109 -3.34 2.42 -5.91
CA MET A 109 -2.51 2.74 -7.08
C MET A 109 -2.68 4.17 -7.59
N LYS A 110 -3.83 4.82 -7.34
CA LYS A 110 -4.11 6.20 -7.79
C LYS A 110 -3.31 7.24 -7.00
N THR A 111 -2.78 6.90 -5.82
CA THR A 111 -2.09 7.83 -4.93
C THR A 111 -0.80 8.45 -5.51
N GLU A 112 -0.35 8.07 -6.71
CA GLU A 112 0.81 8.67 -7.39
C GLU A 112 0.50 9.91 -8.26
N LYS A 113 -0.76 10.35 -8.38
CA LYS A 113 -1.09 11.50 -9.24
C LYS A 113 -1.98 12.53 -8.56
N THR A 114 -1.38 13.45 -7.79
CA THR A 114 -1.96 14.78 -7.63
C THR A 114 -0.88 15.83 -7.83
N ILE A 115 -1.19 16.74 -8.76
CA ILE A 115 -0.37 17.77 -9.42
C ILE A 115 0.21 18.78 -8.44
#